data_AF-A0A815QXG8-F1
#
_entry.id   AF-A0A815QXG8-F1
#
_cell.length_a   1.000
_cell.length_b   1.000
_cell.length_c   1.000
_cell.angle_alpha   90.00
_cell.angle_beta   90.00
_cell.angle_gamma   90.00
#
_symmetry.space_group_name_H-M   'P 1'
#
loop_
_entity.id
_entity.type
_entity.pdbx_description
1 polymer ?
#
loop_
_entity_poly.entity_id
_entity_poly.type
_entity_poly.pdbx_seq_one_letter_code
_entity_poly.pdbx_strand_id
1 'polypeptide(L)' 'MFQPAGVIVDQMGNIYVSNERSHQIKRWSPGAIEGTTIVGENAGGGGPAQFRFPRDLSFDRQSNLYVTDINND' A
#
# COMPACT_ATOMS: atom_id res chain seq x y z
N MET A 1 5.68 11.63 9.21
CA MET A 1 6.71 10.59 9.43
C MET A 1 6.27 9.34 8.69
N PHE A 2 7.06 8.86 7.73
CA PHE A 2 6.76 7.66 6.92
C PHE A 2 7.20 6.42 7.71
N GLN A 3 6.28 5.53 8.07
CA GLN A 3 6.59 4.30 8.79
C GLN A 3 6.29 3.12 7.87
N PRO A 4 7.27 2.68 7.05
CA PRO A 4 7.09 1.54 6.18
C PRO A 4 6.90 0.28 7.03
N ALA A 5 5.83 -0.47 6.78
CA ALA A 5 5.50 -1.68 7.54
C ALA A 5 5.70 -2.96 6.72
N GLY A 6 5.46 -2.90 5.41
CA GLY A 6 5.60 -4.02 4.48
C GLY A 6 6.10 -3.55 3.12
N VAL A 7 6.85 -4.41 2.44
CA VAL A 7 7.39 -4.18 1.10
C VAL A 7 7.28 -5.45 0.26
N ILE A 8 6.73 -5.33 -0.94
CA ILE A 8 6.69 -6.42 -1.92
C ILE A 8 7.04 -5.91 -3.32
N VAL A 9 7.42 -6.84 -4.20
CA VAL A 9 7.75 -6.56 -5.60
C VAL A 9 6.87 -7.44 -6.48
N ASP A 10 6.25 -6.85 -7.51
CA ASP A 10 5.48 -7.61 -8.48
C ASP A 10 6.38 -8.24 -9.58
N GLN A 11 5.78 -9.03 -10.47
CA GLN A 11 6.51 -9.69 -11.57
C GLN A 11 7.09 -8.71 -12.60
N MET A 12 6.63 -7.46 -12.62
CA MET A 12 7.12 -6.39 -13.48
C MET A 12 8.23 -5.55 -12.82
N GLY A 13 8.58 -5.85 -11.56
CA GLY A 13 9.58 -5.13 -10.79
C GLY A 13 9.07 -3.87 -10.11
N ASN A 14 7.76 -3.64 -10.07
CA ASN A 14 7.21 -2.51 -9.31
C ASN A 14 7.28 -2.81 -7.81
N ILE A 15 7.67 -1.81 -7.02
CA ILE A 15 7.79 -1.92 -5.57
C ILE A 15 6.53 -1.33 -4.93
N TYR A 16 5.94 -2.06 -4.00
CA TYR A 16 4.78 -1.62 -3.22
C TYR A 16 5.19 -1.52 -1.76
N VAL A 17 4.88 -0.39 -1.13
CA VAL A 17 5.20 -0.14 0.28
C VAL A 17 3.93 0.31 1.00
N SER A 18 3.60 -0.37 2.11
CA SER A 18 2.57 0.08 3.04
C SER A 18 3.17 1.11 3.99
N ASN A 19 2.47 2.23 4.18
CA ASN A 19 2.77 3.19 5.22
C ASN A 19 1.66 3.14 6.27
N GLU A 20 2.02 2.56 7.41
CA GLU A 20 1.11 2.33 8.52
C GLU A 20 0.52 3.65 9.06
N ARG A 21 1.35 4.67 9.22
CA ARG A 21 0.94 5.96 9.82
C ARG A 21 0.18 6.87 8.87
N SER A 22 0.46 6.80 7.57
CA SER A 22 -0.26 7.60 6.60
C SER A 22 -1.43 6.87 5.98
N HIS A 23 -1.75 5.64 6.43
CA HIS A 23 -2.89 4.87 5.94
C HIS A 23 -2.85 4.67 4.42
N GLN A 24 -1.65 4.53 3.86
CA GLN A 24 -1.43 4.55 2.41
C GLN A 24 -0.63 3.36 1.94
N ILE A 25 -0.84 3.03 0.67
CA ILE A 25 0.05 2.15 -0.09
C ILE A 25 0.60 2.95 -1.24
N LYS A 26 1.92 2.92 -1.39
CA LYS A 26 2.62 3.58 -2.49
C LYS A 26 3.25 2.56 -3.42
N ARG A 27 3.28 2.87 -4.71
CA ARG A 27 3.90 2.08 -5.77
C ARG A 27 5.02 2.88 -6.43
N TRP A 28 6.17 2.23 -6.65
CA TRP A 28 7.26 2.73 -7.48
C TRP A 28 7.44 1.83 -8.68
N SER A 29 7.53 2.43 -9.87
CA SER A 29 7.99 1.73 -11.07
C SER A 29 9.51 1.49 -11.00
N PRO A 30 10.05 0.50 -11.74
CA PRO A 30 11.49 0.32 -11.83
C PRO A 30 12.23 1.62 -12.19
N GLY A 31 13.18 2.02 -11.34
CA GLY A 31 13.97 3.24 -11.52
C GLY A 31 13.28 4.55 -11.11
N ALA A 32 12.03 4.51 -10.63
CA ALA A 32 11.35 5.69 -10.11
C ALA A 32 11.98 6.13 -8.77
N ILE A 33 12.24 7.43 -8.64
CA ILE A 33 12.69 8.05 -7.39
C ILE A 33 11.52 8.37 -6.45
N GLU A 34 10.32 8.56 -7.01
CA GLU A 34 9.11 8.92 -6.29
C GLU A 34 8.02 7.87 -6.48
N GLY A 35 7.24 7.65 -5.43
CA GLY A 35 6.18 6.65 -5.40
C GLY A 35 4.82 7.29 -5.52
N THR A 36 3.94 6.68 -6.32
CA THR A 36 2.55 7.09 -6.48
C THR A 36 1.69 6.44 -5.40
N THR A 37 0.86 7.22 -4.71
CA THR A 37 -0.17 6.66 -3.82
C THR A 37 -1.20 5.92 -4.66
N ILE A 38 -1.40 4.63 -4.38
CA ILE A 38 -2.41 3.81 -5.08
C ILE A 38 -3.61 3.48 -4.19
N VAL A 39 -3.45 3.64 -2.87
CA VAL A 39 -4.52 3.53 -1.87
C VAL A 39 -4.28 4.55 -0.76
N GLY A 40 -5.35 5.18 -0.24
CA GLY A 40 -5.29 6.12 0.88
C GLY A 40 -5.21 7.60 0.50
N GLU A 41 -5.75 8.00 -0.66
CA GLU A 41 -5.74 9.42 -1.09
C GLU A 41 -6.69 10.33 -0.28
N ASN A 42 -7.64 9.79 0.48
CA ASN A 42 -8.57 10.56 1.29
C ASN A 42 -8.51 10.15 2.76
N ALA A 43 -7.60 10.75 3.53
CA ALA A 43 -7.51 10.60 4.99
C ALA A 43 -8.73 11.18 5.77
N GLY A 44 -9.85 11.50 5.09
CA GLY A 44 -11.04 12.08 5.71
C GLY A 44 -12.35 11.95 4.91
N GLY A 45 -12.39 11.14 3.84
CA GLY A 45 -13.60 10.97 3.02
C GLY A 45 -13.91 9.49 2.85
N GLY A 46 -15.12 9.06 3.24
CA GLY A 46 -15.61 7.67 3.29
C GLY A 46 -15.72 6.95 1.95
N GLY A 47 -14.64 6.90 1.17
CA GLY A 47 -14.52 6.10 -0.04
C GLY A 47 -14.08 4.65 0.27
N PRO A 48 -14.29 3.71 -0.64
CA PRO A 48 -14.26 2.25 -0.40
C PRO A 48 -12.88 1.63 -0.10
N ALA A 49 -11.81 2.41 0.04
CA ALA A 49 -10.45 1.90 0.24
C ALA A 49 -9.72 2.60 1.39
N GLN A 50 -10.36 2.69 2.56
CA GLN A 50 -9.71 3.14 3.78
C GLN A 50 -9.08 1.95 4.49
N PHE A 51 -7.77 1.73 4.32
CA PHE A 51 -7.00 0.86 5.21
C PHE A 51 -6.63 1.63 6.49
N ARG A 52 -6.87 1.05 7.65
CA ARG A 52 -6.45 1.51 8.96
C ARG A 52 -5.17 0.77 9.38
N PHE A 53 -4.01 1.43 9.26
CA PHE A 53 -2.73 0.82 9.62
C PHE A 53 -2.40 -0.41 8.74
N PRO A 54 -2.30 -0.22 7.41
CA PRO A 54 -1.87 -1.31 6.53
C PRO A 54 -0.47 -1.76 6.95
N ARG A 55 -0.34 -3.05 7.29
CA ARG A 55 0.93 -3.60 7.79
C ARG A 55 1.61 -4.41 6.72
N ASP A 56 0.99 -5.50 6.28
CA ASP A 56 1.58 -6.44 5.32
C ASP A 56 0.86 -6.42 3.97
N LEU A 57 1.60 -6.80 2.92
CA LEU A 57 1.15 -6.83 1.53
C LEU A 57 1.46 -8.19 0.91
N SER A 58 0.59 -8.69 0.04
CA SER A 58 0.86 -9.91 -0.74
C SER A 58 0.15 -9.89 -2.09
N PHE A 59 0.71 -10.57 -3.08
CA PHE A 59 0.06 -10.78 -4.38
C PHE A 59 -0.45 -12.21 -4.50
N ASP A 60 -1.63 -12.41 -5.09
CA ASP A 60 -2.01 -13.72 -5.63
C ASP A 60 -1.38 -13.96 -7.01
N ARG A 61 -1.67 -15.13 -7.60
CA ARG A 61 -1.15 -15.50 -8.93
C ARG A 61 -1.78 -14.70 -10.07
N GLN A 62 -2.84 -13.96 -9.81
CA GLN A 62 -3.55 -13.11 -10.75
C GLN A 62 -3.15 -11.63 -10.58
N SER A 63 -2.14 -11.34 -9.77
CA SER A 63 -1.64 -10.00 -9.45
C SER A 63 -2.64 -9.12 -8.71
N ASN A 64 -3.58 -9.71 -7.97
CA ASN A 64 -4.41 -8.98 -7.02
C ASN A 64 -3.59 -8.70 -5.75
N LEU A 65 -3.60 -7.44 -5.31
CA LEU A 65 -2.92 -7.00 -4.09
C LEU A 65 -3.82 -7.22 -2.86
N TYR A 66 -3.36 -8.05 -1.94
CA TYR A 66 -3.94 -8.25 -0.63
C TYR A 66 -3.18 -7.43 0.39
N VAL A 67 -3.92 -6.85 1.32
CA VAL A 67 -3.40 -5.95 2.34
C VAL A 67 -3.97 -6.40 3.67
N THR A 68 -3.11 -6.60 4.65
CA THR A 68 -3.57 -6.83 6.02
C THR A 68 -3.72 -5.51 6.74
N ASP A 69 -4.89 -5.35 7.34
CA ASP A 69 -5.29 -4.22 8.15
C ASP A 69 -5.55 -4.75 9.55
N ILE A 70 -4.82 -4.21 10.53
CA ILE A 70 -4.88 -4.69 11.93
C ILE A 70 -5.97 -4.01 12.74
N ASN A 71 -6.73 -3.08 12.15
CA ASN A 71 -7.69 -2.22 12.85
C ASN A 71 -8.95 -1.95 12.02
N ASN A 72 -9.42 -2.96 11.30
CA ASN A 72 -10.80 -3.01 10.80
C ASN A 72 -11.71 -3.47 11.94
N ASP A 73 -12.29 -2.51 12.65
CA ASP A 73 -13.63 -2.67 13.25
C ASP A 73 -14.69 -2.48 12.16
#